data_AF-A0A075HP00-F1
#
_entry.id   AF-A0A075HP00-F1
#
_cell.length_a   1.000
_cell.length_b   1.000
_cell.length_c   1.000
_cell.angle_alpha   90.00
_cell.angle_beta   90.00
_cell.angle_gamma   90.00
#
_symmetry.space_group_name_H-M   'P 1'
#
loop_
_entity.id
_entity.type
_entity.pdbx_description
1 polymer ?
#
loop_
_entity_poly.entity_id
_entity_poly.type
_entity_poly.pdbx_seq_one_letter_code
_entity_poly.pdbx_strand_id
1 'polypeptide(L)'
;MAEATAGKPIQIGVFVDKKSGYTLAKPGIIDVNVKAAGREKNKTKIGLHTKDQRFRIESTGKVFFDESNITEEEYDLLDINLKLNAEECKQRDVISFTVIISEMKDGMEIDRRGVSTVVHIV
;
A
#
# COMPACT_ATOMS: atom_id res chain seq x y z
N MET A 1 -1.97 17.31 -19.53
CA MET A 1 -1.96 17.85 -18.14
C MET A 1 -3.38 17.68 -17.59
N ALA A 2 -3.68 16.51 -17.03
CA ALA A 2 -5.03 16.12 -16.58
C ALA A 2 -5.18 16.11 -15.04
N GLU A 3 -4.06 16.30 -14.34
CA GLU A 3 -3.99 16.18 -12.87
C GLU A 3 -4.62 17.38 -12.15
N ALA A 4 -4.61 18.57 -12.76
CA ALA A 4 -5.16 19.79 -12.17
C ALA A 4 -6.70 19.90 -12.25
N THR A 5 -7.36 19.06 -13.07
CA THR A 5 -8.81 19.15 -13.33
C THR A 5 -9.66 18.24 -12.44
N ALA A 6 -9.05 17.33 -11.67
CA ALA A 6 -9.74 16.27 -10.91
C ALA A 6 -9.94 16.57 -9.40
N GLY A 7 -9.65 17.80 -8.96
CA GLY A 7 -9.59 18.14 -7.54
C GLY A 7 -8.34 17.56 -6.85
N LYS A 8 -8.17 17.85 -5.55
CA LYS A 8 -7.04 17.34 -4.76
C LYS A 8 -7.14 15.80 -4.69
N PRO A 9 -6.10 15.02 -5.02
CA PRO A 9 -6.17 13.57 -4.90
C PRO A 9 -6.33 13.13 -3.44
N ILE A 10 -6.89 11.94 -3.22
CA ILE A 10 -6.83 11.24 -1.93
C ILE A 10 -5.39 11.26 -1.38
N GLN A 11 -5.26 11.51 -0.08
CA GLN A 11 -3.94 11.51 0.57
C GLN A 11 -3.59 10.09 0.99
N ILE A 12 -2.45 9.58 0.50
CA ILE A 12 -1.98 8.23 0.77
C ILE A 12 -0.50 8.28 1.12
N GLY A 13 -0.11 7.56 2.17
CA GLY A 13 1.27 7.30 2.53
C GLY A 13 1.50 5.81 2.76
N VAL A 14 2.56 5.27 2.18
CA VAL A 14 3.04 3.91 2.42
C VAL A 14 4.45 4.03 2.94
N PHE A 15 4.70 3.49 4.14
CA PHE A 15 5.93 3.68 4.87
C PHE A 15 6.53 2.35 5.28
N VAL A 16 7.84 2.23 5.07
CA VAL A 16 8.66 1.13 5.58
C VAL A 16 9.82 1.78 6.32
N ASP A 17 9.98 1.46 7.60
CA ASP A 17 10.94 2.14 8.49
C ASP A 17 10.80 3.68 8.41
N LYS A 18 9.56 4.17 8.45
CA LYS A 18 9.19 5.60 8.37
C LYS A 18 9.60 6.32 7.07
N LYS A 19 10.11 5.59 6.07
CA LYS A 19 10.47 6.11 4.73
C LYS A 19 9.43 5.66 3.70
N SER A 20 9.16 6.50 2.71
CA SER A 20 8.23 6.21 1.62
C SER A 20 8.93 6.15 0.27
N GLY A 21 8.34 5.45 -0.69
CA GLY A 21 8.81 5.38 -2.08
C GLY A 21 10.01 4.45 -2.27
N TYR A 22 11.16 4.75 -1.67
CA TYR A 22 12.34 3.88 -1.68
C TYR A 22 12.90 3.73 -0.27
N THR A 23 13.19 2.50 0.12
CA THR A 23 13.72 2.19 1.44
C THR A 23 14.71 1.03 1.42
N LEU A 24 15.42 0.84 2.54
CA LEU A 24 16.33 -0.26 2.78
C LEU A 24 15.79 -1.10 3.93
N ALA A 25 15.87 -2.41 3.82
CA ALA A 25 15.48 -3.33 4.89
C ALA A 25 16.41 -4.53 4.93
N LYS A 26 16.47 -5.22 6.08
CA LYS A 26 17.10 -6.54 6.17
C LYS A 26 16.09 -7.61 5.73
N PRO A 27 16.54 -8.82 5.32
CA PRO A 27 15.65 -9.96 5.20
C PRO A 27 14.86 -10.20 6.49
N GLY A 28 13.62 -10.66 6.36
CA GLY A 28 12.73 -10.90 7.50
C GLY A 28 11.30 -10.44 7.26
N ILE A 29 10.54 -10.31 8.35
CA ILE A 29 9.22 -9.66 8.32
C ILE A 29 9.43 -8.15 8.32
N ILE A 30 8.93 -7.50 7.26
CA ILE A 30 9.01 -6.05 7.07
C ILE A 30 7.64 -5.46 7.38
N ASP A 31 7.58 -4.58 8.38
CA ASP A 31 6.38 -3.82 8.69
C ASP A 31 6.17 -2.70 7.67
N VAL A 32 5.00 -2.72 7.03
CA VAL A 32 4.56 -1.72 6.06
C VAL A 32 3.38 -0.97 6.65
N ASN A 33 3.59 0.28 7.03
CA ASN A 33 2.53 1.13 7.54
C ASN A 33 1.86 1.90 6.40
N VAL A 34 0.55 1.70 6.26
CA VAL A 34 -0.27 2.36 5.26
C VAL A 34 -1.17 3.35 5.97
N LYS A 35 -1.12 4.61 5.53
CA LYS A 35 -1.99 5.67 6.01
C LYS A 35 -2.74 6.31 4.87
N ALA A 36 -4.02 6.58 5.05
CA ALA A 36 -4.80 7.32 4.06
C ALA A 36 -5.92 8.15 4.70
N ALA A 37 -6.28 9.23 4.01
CA ALA A 37 -7.41 10.07 4.36
C ALA A 37 -8.13 10.50 3.07
N GLY A 38 -9.44 10.25 3.04
CA GLY A 38 -10.32 10.68 1.94
C GLY A 38 -10.48 12.21 1.92
N ARG A 39 -10.96 12.74 0.80
CA ARG A 39 -11.37 14.13 0.70
C ARG A 39 -12.67 14.35 1.46
N GLU A 40 -12.89 15.55 1.96
CA GLU A 40 -14.20 15.97 2.48
C GLU A 40 -14.86 14.99 3.48
N LYS A 41 -14.04 14.28 4.28
CA LYS A 41 -14.45 13.23 5.25
C LYS A 41 -14.99 11.94 4.62
N ASN A 42 -14.76 11.71 3.33
CA ASN A 42 -14.99 10.42 2.70
C ASN A 42 -14.09 9.37 3.37
N LYS A 43 -14.61 8.15 3.46
CA LYS A 43 -13.88 7.04 4.05
C LYS A 43 -12.91 6.44 3.05
N THR A 44 -11.98 5.66 3.55
CA THR A 44 -10.97 4.97 2.75
C THR A 44 -10.84 3.51 3.16
N LYS A 45 -10.49 2.65 2.21
CA LYS A 45 -10.20 1.24 2.50
C LYS A 45 -9.07 0.73 1.63
N ILE A 46 -8.44 -0.37 2.05
CA ILE A 46 -7.49 -1.09 1.19
C ILE A 46 -8.27 -1.69 0.02
N GLY A 47 -7.91 -1.26 -1.19
CA GLY A 47 -8.47 -1.76 -2.42
C GLY A 47 -7.75 -3.00 -2.92
N LEU A 48 -8.33 -3.65 -3.93
CA LEU A 48 -7.66 -4.69 -4.69
C LEU A 48 -6.81 -4.05 -5.79
N HIS A 49 -5.72 -4.68 -6.22
CA HIS A 49 -4.96 -4.27 -7.42
C HIS A 49 -5.61 -4.79 -8.70
N THR A 50 -5.96 -6.07 -8.73
CA THR A 50 -6.78 -6.70 -9.78
C THR A 50 -7.92 -7.46 -9.11
N LYS A 51 -8.79 -8.13 -9.88
CA LYS A 51 -9.99 -8.78 -9.33
C LYS A 51 -9.69 -9.75 -8.16
N ASP A 52 -8.55 -10.44 -8.23
CA ASP A 52 -8.21 -11.52 -7.28
C ASP A 52 -6.90 -11.26 -6.53
N GLN A 53 -6.31 -10.07 -6.67
CA GLN A 53 -5.00 -9.74 -6.11
C GLN A 53 -5.06 -8.39 -5.40
N ARG A 54 -4.77 -8.38 -4.10
CA ARG A 54 -4.77 -7.15 -3.30
C ARG A 54 -3.57 -6.27 -3.59
N PHE A 55 -2.38 -6.86 -3.70
CA PHE A 55 -1.12 -6.15 -3.88
C PHE A 55 -0.43 -6.55 -5.16
N ARG A 56 0.07 -5.59 -5.94
CA ARG A 56 1.11 -5.89 -6.93
C ARG A 56 2.40 -6.16 -6.19
N ILE A 57 3.13 -7.23 -6.50
CA ILE A 57 4.49 -7.44 -6.03
C ILE A 57 5.35 -7.91 -7.20
N GLU A 58 6.47 -7.24 -7.40
CA GLU A 58 7.54 -7.60 -8.35
C GLU A 58 8.82 -7.72 -7.51
N SER A 59 9.50 -8.87 -7.55
CA SER A 59 10.64 -9.11 -6.67
C SER A 59 11.64 -10.07 -7.28
N THR A 60 12.92 -9.89 -6.95
CA THR A 60 13.99 -10.84 -7.30
C THR A 60 14.11 -12.01 -6.31
N GLY A 61 13.52 -11.87 -5.11
CA GLY A 61 13.38 -12.92 -4.10
C GLY A 61 11.92 -13.29 -3.84
N LYS A 62 11.68 -14.37 -3.09
CA LYS A 62 10.31 -14.80 -2.73
C LYS A 62 9.74 -13.94 -1.61
N VAL A 63 8.58 -13.35 -1.86
CA VAL A 63 7.92 -12.39 -0.97
C VAL A 63 6.41 -12.50 -1.07
N PHE A 64 5.71 -12.21 0.02
CA PHE A 64 4.25 -12.12 0.06
C PHE A 64 3.79 -11.28 1.26
N PHE A 65 2.60 -10.69 1.17
CA PHE A 65 1.95 -10.08 2.33
C PHE A 65 1.17 -11.13 3.12
N ASP A 66 1.22 -11.06 4.45
CA ASP A 66 0.25 -11.75 5.30
C ASP A 66 -1.08 -10.99 5.25
N GLU A 67 -2.05 -11.56 4.53
CA GLU A 67 -3.38 -10.97 4.32
C GLU A 67 -4.42 -11.41 5.36
N SER A 68 -4.06 -12.26 6.33
CA SER A 68 -5.00 -12.88 7.27
C SER A 68 -5.81 -11.90 8.12
N ASN A 69 -5.28 -10.70 8.35
CA ASN A 69 -5.89 -9.67 9.19
C ASN A 69 -6.34 -8.41 8.41
N ILE A 70 -6.38 -8.48 7.08
CA ILE A 70 -6.85 -7.35 6.26
C ILE A 70 -8.37 -7.43 6.13
N THR A 71 -9.07 -6.50 6.78
CA THR A 71 -10.53 -6.39 6.70
C THR A 71 -10.96 -5.58 5.48
N GLU A 72 -12.24 -5.67 5.11
CA GLU A 72 -12.86 -4.83 4.07
C GLU A 72 -13.51 -3.55 4.64
N GLU A 73 -13.15 -3.19 5.87
CA GLU A 73 -13.72 -2.05 6.58
C GLU A 73 -13.33 -0.71 5.93
N GLU A 74 -14.21 0.27 6.11
CA GLU A 74 -14.00 1.65 5.68
C GLU A 74 -13.61 2.52 6.87
N TYR A 75 -12.51 3.26 6.73
CA TYR A 75 -11.92 4.07 7.79
C TYR A 75 -12.01 5.57 7.45
N ASP A 76 -12.39 6.40 8.43
CA ASP A 76 -12.31 7.85 8.31
C ASP A 76 -10.84 8.31 8.18
N LEU A 77 -9.96 7.68 8.97
CA LEU A 77 -8.51 7.77 8.87
C LEU A 77 -7.94 6.35 8.88
N LEU A 78 -7.45 5.90 7.74
CA LEU A 78 -6.85 4.58 7.61
C LEU A 78 -5.43 4.65 8.19
N ASP A 79 -5.12 3.74 9.12
CA ASP A 79 -3.78 3.52 9.67
C ASP A 79 -3.61 2.02 9.95
N ILE A 80 -3.07 1.30 8.98
CA ILE A 80 -2.96 -0.16 9.00
C ILE A 80 -1.48 -0.55 8.92
N ASN A 81 -1.12 -1.61 9.64
CA ASN A 81 0.21 -2.22 9.54
C ASN A 81 0.08 -3.57 8.84
N LEU A 82 0.67 -3.64 7.65
CA LEU A 82 0.78 -4.86 6.85
C LEU A 82 2.12 -5.52 7.12
N LYS A 83 2.17 -6.85 7.06
CA LYS A 83 3.41 -7.61 7.22
C LYS A 83 3.83 -8.18 5.88
N LEU A 84 4.93 -7.68 5.35
CA LEU A 84 5.57 -8.22 4.15
C LEU A 84 6.59 -9.28 4.58
N ASN A 85 6.33 -10.56 4.29
CA ASN A 85 7.31 -11.61 4.50
C ASN A 85 8.37 -11.54 3.38
N ALA A 86 9.61 -11.27 3.78
CA ALA A 86 10.81 -11.29 2.94
C ALA A 86 11.92 -12.13 3.61
N GLU A 87 11.55 -13.18 4.34
CA GLU A 87 12.51 -14.07 5.03
C GLU A 87 13.40 -14.83 4.05
N GLU A 88 12.88 -15.17 2.88
CA GLU A 88 13.60 -15.86 1.81
C GLU A 88 14.40 -14.91 0.89
N CYS A 89 14.38 -13.60 1.15
CA CYS A 89 15.21 -12.64 0.43
C CYS A 89 16.66 -12.69 0.90
N LYS A 90 17.58 -12.42 -0.03
CA LYS A 90 19.02 -12.27 0.24
C LYS A 90 19.46 -10.84 -0.04
N GLN A 91 20.67 -10.52 0.42
CA GLN A 91 21.27 -9.22 0.16
C GLN A 91 21.27 -8.91 -1.35
N ARG A 92 20.93 -7.67 -1.70
CA ARG A 92 20.72 -7.12 -3.06
C ARG A 92 19.42 -7.53 -3.75
N ASP A 93 18.56 -8.30 -3.09
CA ASP A 93 17.22 -8.46 -3.62
C ASP A 93 16.48 -7.12 -3.61
N VAL A 94 15.63 -6.93 -4.63
CA VAL A 94 14.80 -5.74 -4.75
C VAL A 94 13.35 -6.20 -4.79
N ILE A 95 12.53 -5.56 -3.97
CA ILE A 95 11.08 -5.78 -3.88
C ILE A 95 10.41 -4.48 -4.30
N SER A 96 9.48 -4.54 -5.23
CA SER A 96 8.58 -3.45 -5.58
C SER A 96 7.16 -3.91 -5.34
N PHE A 97 6.43 -3.24 -4.45
CA PHE A 97 5.03 -3.54 -4.21
C PHE A 97 4.15 -2.31 -4.38
N THR A 98 2.87 -2.52 -4.69
CA THR A 98 1.88 -1.45 -4.83
C THR A 98 0.69 -1.71 -3.92
N VAL A 99 0.38 -0.75 -3.06
CA VAL A 99 -0.83 -0.74 -2.24
C VAL A 99 -1.86 0.15 -2.93
N ILE A 100 -3.09 -0.34 -3.03
CA ILE A 100 -4.23 0.41 -3.56
C ILE A 100 -5.08 0.91 -2.41
N ILE A 101 -5.46 2.18 -2.45
CA ILE A 101 -6.49 2.74 -1.59
C ILE A 101 -7.67 3.20 -2.45
N SER A 102 -8.86 2.82 -2.00
CA SER A 102 -10.12 3.28 -2.57
C SER A 102 -10.74 4.31 -1.64
N GLU A 103 -11.17 5.43 -2.21
CA GLU A 103 -11.99 6.44 -1.54
C GLU A 103 -13.47 6.08 -1.72
N MET A 104 -14.20 6.03 -0.61
CA MET A 104 -15.59 5.60 -0.54
C MET A 104 -16.50 6.76 -0.14
N LYS A 105 -17.59 6.95 -0.87
CA LYS A 105 -18.66 7.89 -0.53
C LYS A 105 -20.00 7.16 -0.65
N ASP A 106 -20.77 7.16 0.42
CA ASP A 106 -22.09 6.51 0.49
C ASP A 106 -22.06 5.03 0.00
N GLY A 107 -20.98 4.30 0.34
CA GLY A 107 -20.78 2.90 -0.05
C GLY A 107 -20.30 2.68 -1.50
N MET A 108 -20.05 3.75 -2.26
CA MET A 108 -19.54 3.67 -3.63
C MET A 108 -18.08 4.13 -3.71
N GLU A 109 -17.26 3.43 -4.50
CA GLU A 109 -15.89 3.87 -4.81
C GLU A 109 -15.94 5.08 -5.77
N ILE A 110 -15.35 6.20 -5.35
CA ILE A 110 -15.36 7.45 -6.13
C ILE A 110 -13.96 7.85 -6.65
N ASP A 111 -12.90 7.32 -6.05
CA ASP A 111 -11.52 7.44 -6.52
C ASP A 111 -10.73 6.22 -6.04
N ARG A 112 -9.68 5.89 -6.78
CA ARG A 112 -8.81 4.75 -6.50
C ARG A 112 -7.41 5.07 -6.95
N ARG A 113 -6.45 4.98 -6.02
CA ARG A 113 -5.05 5.32 -6.29
C ARG A 113 -4.12 4.27 -5.72
N GLY A 114 -3.04 4.02 -6.46
CA GLY A 114 -1.97 3.12 -6.05
C GLY A 114 -0.71 3.89 -5.66
N VAL A 115 -0.05 3.42 -4.60
CA VAL A 115 1.27 3.90 -4.20
C VAL A 115 2.24 2.73 -4.25
N SER A 116 3.25 2.86 -5.12
CA SER A 116 4.32 1.87 -5.24
C SER A 116 5.46 2.21 -4.30
N THR A 117 6.04 1.20 -3.66
CA THR A 117 7.21 1.31 -2.78
C THR A 117 8.24 0.27 -3.19
N VAL A 118 9.49 0.69 -3.25
CA VAL A 118 10.66 -0.14 -3.53
C VAL A 118 11.45 -0.36 -2.24
N VAL A 119 11.76 -1.61 -1.95
CA VAL A 119 12.60 -2.03 -0.84
C VAL A 119 13.82 -2.73 -1.40
N HIS A 120 15.01 -2.21 -1.08
CA HIS A 120 16.27 -2.87 -1.40
C HIS A 120 16.80 -3.57 -0.15
N ILE A 121 17.05 -4.88 -0.28
CA ILE A 121 17.48 -5.74 0.82
C ILE A 121 18.99 -5.60 1.03
N VAL A 122 19.40 -5.19 2.24
CA VAL A 122 20.79 -4.86 2.60
C VAL A 122 21.39 -5.77 3.66
#